data_AF-A0AA39SK69-F1
#
_entry.id   AF-A0AA39SK69-F1
#
_cell.length_a   1.000
_cell.length_b   1.000
_cell.length_c   1.000
_cell.angle_alpha   90.00
_cell.angle_beta   90.00
_cell.angle_gamma   90.00
#
_symmetry.space_group_name_H-M   'P 1'
#
loop_
_entity.id
_entity.type
_entity.pdbx_description
1 polymer ?
#
loop_
_entity_poly.entity_id
_entity_poly.type
_entity_poly.pdbx_seq_one_letter_code
_entity_poly.pdbx_strand_id
1 'polypeptide(L)'
;MEKMIKTPCMACKGHQKLSLVKTSKKNHLQVTFSKRRTGLLKKANELATLCGVEISIIVFSPANKAFSFGHPDVESIIDRFLSRNPQPDSGANRLIEAH
;
A
#
# COMPACT_ATOMS: atom_id res chain seq x y z
N MET A 1 -45.09 -7.61 -28.03
CA MET A 1 -44.74 -7.76 -26.60
C MET A 1 -43.27 -8.14 -26.52
N GLU A 2 -42.41 -7.14 -26.34
CA GLU A 2 -40.96 -7.30 -26.26
C GLU A 2 -40.61 -8.07 -24.98
N LYS A 3 -40.01 -9.25 -25.11
CA LYS A 3 -39.60 -10.05 -23.95
C LYS A 3 -38.32 -9.44 -23.39
N MET A 4 -38.43 -8.87 -22.19
CA MET A 4 -37.32 -8.33 -21.41
C MET A 4 -36.40 -9.48 -20.99
N ILE A 5 -35.28 -9.67 -21.69
CA ILE A 5 -34.25 -10.65 -21.33
C ILE A 5 -33.56 -10.15 -20.06
N LYS A 6 -33.99 -10.67 -18.90
CA LYS A 6 -33.35 -10.41 -17.62
C LYS A 6 -31.99 -11.12 -17.62
N THR A 7 -30.91 -10.39 -17.89
CA THR A 7 -29.55 -10.96 -17.82
C THR A 7 -29.33 -11.47 -16.39
N PRO A 8 -28.93 -12.75 -16.19
CA PRO A 8 -28.74 -13.29 -14.85
C PRO A 8 -27.64 -12.49 -14.14
N CYS A 9 -27.92 -12.05 -12.91
CA CYS A 9 -26.93 -11.41 -12.08
C CYS A 9 -25.78 -12.40 -11.82
N MET A 10 -24.60 -12.09 -12.35
CA MET A 10 -23.39 -12.89 -12.11
C MET A 10 -23.08 -12.81 -10.62
N ALA A 11 -23.15 -13.95 -9.91
CA ALA A 11 -22.74 -14.02 -8.51
C ALA A 11 -21.25 -13.66 -8.40
N CYS A 12 -20.96 -12.55 -7.71
CA CYS A 12 -19.58 -12.15 -7.44
C CYS A 12 -18.96 -13.16 -6.47
N LYS A 13 -17.83 -13.76 -6.87
CA LYS A 13 -16.96 -14.47 -5.93
C LYS A 13 -16.50 -13.45 -4.87
N GLY A 14 -16.77 -13.74 -3.59
CA GLY A 14 -16.40 -12.87 -2.46
C GLY A 14 -14.89 -12.72 -2.27
N HIS A 15 -14.45 -12.30 -1.09
CA HIS A 15 -13.03 -12.19 -0.79
C HIS A 15 -12.37 -13.58 -0.85
N GLN A 16 -11.39 -13.73 -1.74
CA GLN A 16 -10.61 -14.96 -1.88
C GLN A 16 -9.22 -14.78 -1.28
N LYS A 17 -8.71 -15.84 -0.64
CA LYS A 17 -7.32 -15.89 -0.18
C LYS A 17 -6.38 -15.85 -1.39
N LEU A 18 -5.39 -14.97 -1.33
CA LEU A 18 -4.33 -14.85 -2.33
C LEU A 18 -3.00 -15.24 -1.69
N SER A 19 -2.10 -15.85 -2.47
CA SER A 19 -0.72 -16.08 -2.05
C SER A 19 0.05 -14.76 -1.96
N LEU A 20 1.01 -14.68 -1.03
CA LEU A 20 1.86 -13.50 -0.85
C LEU A 20 3.02 -13.49 -1.87
N VAL A 21 2.65 -13.47 -3.14
CA VAL A 21 3.59 -13.41 -4.28
C VAL A 21 3.09 -12.37 -5.28
N LYS A 22 4.00 -11.87 -6.12
CA LYS A 22 3.62 -10.92 -7.17
C LYS A 22 2.63 -11.57 -8.14
N THR A 23 1.47 -10.93 -8.33
CA THR A 23 0.49 -11.39 -9.30
C THR A 23 1.02 -11.20 -10.73
N SER A 24 0.99 -12.26 -11.54
CA SER A 24 1.45 -12.23 -12.94
C SER A 24 0.55 -11.35 -13.83
N LYS A 25 -0.78 -11.41 -13.65
CA LYS A 25 -1.74 -10.65 -14.46
C LYS A 25 -1.71 -9.16 -14.12
N LYS A 26 -1.30 -8.32 -15.08
CA LYS A 26 -1.17 -6.85 -14.91
C LYS A 26 -2.45 -6.17 -14.39
N ASN A 27 -3.63 -6.52 -14.90
CA ASN A 27 -4.90 -5.94 -14.46
C ASN A 27 -5.18 -6.24 -12.97
N HIS A 28 -4.98 -7.49 -12.55
CA HIS A 28 -5.16 -7.88 -11.15
C HIS A 28 -4.11 -7.23 -10.24
N LEU A 29 -2.88 -7.07 -10.73
CA LEU A 29 -1.82 -6.37 -10.01
C LEU A 29 -2.20 -4.90 -9.76
N GLN A 30 -2.70 -4.19 -10.79
CA GLN A 30 -3.10 -2.79 -10.67
C GLN A 30 -4.29 -2.62 -9.71
N VAL A 31 -5.31 -3.47 -9.81
CA VAL A 31 -6.48 -3.44 -8.92
C VAL A 31 -6.06 -3.77 -7.47
N THR A 32 -5.23 -4.79 -7.29
CA THR A 32 -4.71 -5.19 -5.96
C THR A 32 -3.89 -4.07 -5.35
N PHE A 33 -3.00 -3.45 -6.13
CA PHE A 33 -2.21 -2.30 -5.70
C PHE A 33 -3.11 -1.18 -5.20
N SER A 34 -4.09 -0.76 -6.01
CA SER A 34 -5.00 0.33 -5.64
C SER A 34 -5.78 0.02 -4.37
N LYS A 35 -6.33 -1.19 -4.23
CA LYS A 35 -7.08 -1.60 -3.03
C LYS A 35 -6.20 -1.67 -1.79
N ARG A 36 -5.02 -2.31 -1.88
CA ARG A 36 -4.09 -2.46 -0.75
C ARG A 36 -3.49 -1.13 -0.32
N ARG A 37 -3.11 -0.27 -1.28
CA ARG A 37 -2.63 1.09 -1.01
C ARG A 37 -3.68 1.86 -0.22
N THR A 38 -4.93 1.92 -0.68
CA THR A 38 -6.00 2.62 0.04
C THR A 38 -6.22 2.05 1.44
N GLY A 39 -6.21 0.72 1.60
CA GLY A 39 -6.35 0.09 2.92
C GLY A 39 -5.18 0.42 3.86
N LEU A 40 -3.95 0.39 3.35
CA LEU A 40 -2.74 0.74 4.09
C LEU A 40 -2.79 2.19 4.58
N LEU A 41 -3.10 3.14 3.69
CA LEU A 41 -3.16 4.56 4.05
C LEU A 41 -4.25 4.85 5.07
N LYS A 42 -5.41 4.19 4.97
CA LYS A 42 -6.48 4.30 5.99
C LYS A 42 -6.00 3.83 7.36
N LYS A 43 -5.33 2.67 7.42
CA LYS A 43 -4.80 2.14 8.69
C LYS A 43 -3.70 3.01 9.28
N ALA A 44 -2.83 3.57 8.44
CA ALA A 44 -1.82 4.53 8.87
C ALA A 44 -2.46 5.79 9.47
N ASN A 45 -3.52 6.31 8.82
CA ASN A 45 -4.26 7.46 9.34
C ASN A 45 -4.98 7.18 10.66
N GLU A 46 -5.62 6.02 10.78
CA GLU A 46 -6.23 5.56 12.04
C GLU A 46 -5.18 5.49 13.15
N LEU A 47 -4.02 4.89 12.88
CA LEU A 47 -2.94 4.77 13.86
C LEU A 47 -2.38 6.13 14.27
N ALA A 48 -2.13 7.01 13.31
CA ALA A 48 -1.64 8.37 13.55
C ALA A 48 -2.63 9.15 14.44
N THR A 49 -3.93 9.04 14.14
CA THR A 49 -4.98 9.74 14.90
C THR A 49 -5.16 9.17 16.31
N LEU A 50 -5.16 7.83 16.46
CA LEU A 50 -5.44 7.18 17.75
C LEU A 50 -4.27 7.29 18.73
N CYS A 51 -3.05 7.17 18.22
CA CYS A 51 -1.85 7.14 19.06
C CYS A 51 -1.08 8.46 19.04
N GLY A 52 -1.48 9.44 18.21
CA GLY A 52 -0.75 10.70 18.06
C GLY A 52 0.67 10.51 17.51
N VAL A 53 0.89 9.46 16.72
CA VAL A 53 2.22 9.11 16.20
C VAL A 53 2.49 9.79 14.86
N GLU A 54 3.75 10.15 14.64
CA GLU A 54 4.21 10.66 13.36
C GLU A 54 4.57 9.50 12.44
N ILE A 55 3.99 9.48 11.24
CA ILE A 55 4.17 8.40 10.28
C ILE A 55 4.27 8.96 8.85
N SER A 56 5.20 8.41 8.06
CA SER A 56 5.33 8.71 6.64
C SER A 56 5.44 7.41 5.84
N ILE A 57 4.65 7.30 4.77
CA ILE A 57 4.59 6.14 3.88
C ILE A 57 4.72 6.61 2.44
N ILE A 58 5.67 6.04 1.70
CA ILE A 58 5.88 6.29 0.28
C ILE A 58 5.77 4.96 -0.48
N VAL A 59 4.90 4.91 -1.49
CA VAL A 59 4.64 3.69 -2.27
C VAL A 59 4.72 4.00 -3.76
N PHE A 60 5.52 3.24 -4.50
CA PHE A 60 5.58 3.30 -5.95
C PHE A 60 4.64 2.28 -6.57
N SER A 61 3.81 2.74 -7.50
CA SER A 61 2.96 1.86 -8.29
C SER A 61 3.78 1.10 -9.34
N PRO A 62 3.26 -0.04 -9.85
CA PRO A 62 3.83 -0.71 -11.01
C PRO A 62 3.92 0.17 -12.27
N ALA A 63 3.24 1.32 -12.30
CA ALA A 63 3.28 2.30 -13.36
C ALA A 63 4.27 3.46 -13.08
N ASN A 64 5.21 3.27 -12.14
CA ASN A 64 6.22 4.24 -11.72
C ASN A 64 5.64 5.58 -11.18
N LYS A 65 4.38 5.59 -10.73
CA LYS A 65 3.80 6.73 -10.03
C LYS A 65 4.00 6.59 -8.52
N ALA A 66 4.53 7.63 -7.89
CA ALA A 66 4.67 7.72 -6.44
C ALA A 66 3.35 8.13 -5.77
N PHE A 67 3.10 7.57 -4.59
CA PHE A 67 2.01 7.94 -3.71
C PHE A 67 2.58 8.09 -2.29
N SER A 68 2.26 9.17 -1.62
CA SER A 68 2.72 9.42 -0.26
C SER A 68 1.55 9.67 0.69
N PHE A 69 1.79 9.40 1.97
CA PHE A 69 0.95 9.79 3.09
C PHE A 69 1.86 10.16 4.25
N GLY A 70 1.56 11.26 4.92
CA GLY A 70 2.31 11.74 6.07
C GLY A 70 1.37 12.35 7.09
N HIS A 71 1.67 12.15 8.36
CA HIS A 71 1.04 12.84 9.47
C HIS A 71 2.12 13.26 10.47
N PRO A 72 2.33 14.56 10.74
CA PRO A 72 1.54 15.72 10.28
C PRO A 72 1.74 16.09 8.81
N ASP A 73 2.95 15.91 8.27
CA ASP A 73 3.32 16.20 6.89
C ASP A 73 4.46 15.27 6.44
N VAL A 74 4.51 14.95 5.14
CA VAL A 74 5.50 14.02 4.59
C VAL A 74 6.89 14.61 4.60
N GLU A 75 7.04 15.86 4.15
CA GLU A 75 8.35 16.52 4.01
C GLU A 75 8.98 16.75 5.38
N SER A 76 8.18 17.20 6.34
CA SER A 76 8.62 17.43 7.73
C SER A 76 9.21 16.16 8.37
N ILE A 77 8.60 15.00 8.12
CA ILE A 77 9.11 13.72 8.66
C ILE A 77 10.39 13.29 7.95
N ILE A 78 10.45 13.47 6.62
CA ILE A 78 11.63 13.13 5.82
C ILE A 78 12.81 14.01 6.22
N ASP A 79 12.61 15.33 6.31
CA ASP A 79 13.64 16.28 6.70
C ASP A 79 14.19 15.96 8.09
N ARG A 80 13.32 15.68 9.05
CA ARG A 80 13.74 15.24 10.39
C ARG A 80 14.50 13.92 10.36
N PHE A 81 14.09 12.97 9.53
CA PHE A 81 14.77 11.69 9.39
C PHE A 81 16.18 11.86 8.80
N LEU A 82 16.32 12.68 7.76
CA LEU A 82 17.61 12.95 7.11
C LEU A 82 18.53 13.82 7.97
N SER A 83 17.97 14.77 8.72
CA SER A 83 18.71 15.65 9.64
C SER A 83 19.17 14.92 10.90
N ARG A 84 18.59 13.77 11.21
CA ARG A 84 19.06 12.93 12.31
C ARG A 84 20.36 12.25 11.89
N ASN A 85 21.49 12.75 12.40
CA ASN A 85 22.80 12.12 12.23
C ASN A 85 22.66 10.61 12.52
N PRO A 86 23.00 9.70 11.59
CA PRO A 86 22.72 8.28 11.76
C PRO A 86 23.49 7.79 12.98
N GLN A 87 22.79 7.61 14.10
CA GLN A 87 23.27 6.68 15.10
C GLN A 87 23.29 5.32 14.40
N PRO A 88 24.44 4.62 14.37
CA PRO A 88 24.52 3.31 13.75
C PRO A 88 23.61 2.38 14.55
N ASP A 89 22.38 2.16 14.06
CA ASP A 89 21.52 1.13 14.62
C ASP A 89 22.12 -0.22 14.22
N SER A 90 22.77 -0.80 15.22
CA SER A 90 23.39 -2.12 15.24
C SER A 90 22.29 -3.18 15.07
N GLY A 91 21.82 -3.39 13.84
CA GLY A 91 20.76 -4.36 13.56
C GLY A 91 20.42 -4.60 12.09
N ALA A 92 20.78 -3.69 11.18
CA ALA A 92 20.54 -3.86 9.75
C ALA A 92 21.68 -4.61 9.03
N ASN A 93 22.09 -5.77 9.54
CA ASN A 93 23.00 -6.68 8.85
C ASN A 93 22.35 -8.07 8.70
N ARG A 94 21.43 -8.23 7.74
CA ARG A 94 21.27 -9.46 6.95
C ARG A 94 20.80 -9.13 5.54
N LEU A 95 21.75 -8.57 4.78
CA LEU A 95 22.10 -8.91 3.39
C LEU A 95 20.98 -9.46 2.50
N ILE A 96 20.64 -8.66 1.49
CA ILE A 96 20.28 -9.16 0.16
C ILE A 96 21.62 -9.50 -0.51
N GLU A 97 21.92 -10.78 -0.71
CA GLU A 97 22.82 -11.23 -1.78
C GLU A 97 22.41 -12.63 -2.24
N ALA A 98 22.56 -12.84 -3.54
CA ALA A 98 21.93 -13.87 -4.34
C ALA A 98 22.66 -15.23 -4.31
N HIS A 99 21.88 -16.31 -4.45
CA HIS A 99 22.14 -17.39 -5.39
C HIS A 99 20.81 -17.92 -5.92
#